data_AF-A0A9E5VDA4-F1
#
_entry.id   AF-A0A9E5VDA4-F1
#
_cell.length_a   1.000
_cell.length_b   1.000
_cell.length_c   1.000
_cell.angle_alpha   90.00
_cell.angle_beta   90.00
_cell.angle_gamma   90.00
#
_symmetry.space_group_name_H-M   'P 1'
#
loop_
_entity.id
_entity.type
_entity.pdbx_description
1 polymer ?
#
loop_
_entity_poly.entity_id
_entity_poly.type
_entity_poly.pdbx_seq_one_letter_code
_entity_poly.pdbx_strand_id
1 'polypeptide(L)'
;MAEKEGNGFYFDGQRLINVTYSFEDYQSIWGGSLSEYKDFLLARQRKFQQLQEEHFGAWIVLVPFDHEDFSTWLEENPLYKQCSNQHARWALRVVNDPSHLEKIRNRHPLQNYILKDESLKAVLFAWFLPVITPNASSMRKLKEPIPQQLVNKIRQELITGVLAPLPQFQRYSTTRGTGAAVLPGDRFVHPDTVDRISEHTIESLLLTWDTCSPHYFSISKQYSLPTCPHWYFPRVTVLCFPLVVLGSAFDCETVTIRISRADSKDLPLHIWKRYFQSLNVNLYPGRGTDFAAAGFTKHIHNEIQRELASEAELLESKHPAYLWRVK
;
A
#
# COMPACT_ATOMS: atom_id res chain seq x y z
N MET A 1 -14.14 26.88 -0.08
CA MET A 1 -13.46 26.90 -1.39
C MET A 1 -13.54 25.50 -1.95
N ALA A 2 -13.97 25.33 -3.21
CA ALA A 2 -13.89 24.02 -3.85
C ALA A 2 -12.41 23.62 -4.01
N GLU A 3 -12.07 22.37 -3.71
CA GLU A 3 -10.74 21.82 -3.97
C GLU A 3 -10.44 21.92 -5.47
N LYS A 4 -9.26 22.44 -5.83
CA LYS A 4 -8.85 22.72 -7.23
C LYS A 4 -8.96 21.47 -8.09
N GLU A 5 -8.68 20.33 -7.47
CA GLU A 5 -8.69 18.96 -7.98
C GLU A 5 -10.08 18.52 -8.43
N GLY A 6 -11.14 19.01 -7.76
CA GLY A 6 -12.54 18.70 -8.07
C GLY A 6 -13.13 19.51 -9.23
N ASN A 7 -12.42 20.52 -9.75
CA ASN A 7 -12.92 21.34 -10.84
C ASN A 7 -12.93 20.60 -12.17
N GLY A 8 -13.90 20.92 -13.03
CA GLY A 8 -13.95 20.36 -14.40
C GLY A 8 -14.32 18.88 -14.47
N PHE A 9 -15.00 18.34 -13.45
CA PHE A 9 -15.72 17.07 -13.54
C PHE A 9 -17.21 17.33 -13.71
N TYR A 10 -17.86 16.57 -14.59
CA TYR A 10 -19.32 16.61 -14.76
C TYR A 10 -19.85 15.23 -15.12
N PHE A 11 -20.92 14.81 -14.44
CA PHE A 11 -21.68 13.62 -14.81
C PHE A 11 -23.06 14.05 -15.30
N ASP A 12 -23.44 13.64 -16.52
CA ASP A 12 -24.70 14.02 -17.14
C ASP A 12 -25.77 12.90 -17.14
N GLY A 13 -25.51 11.80 -16.44
CA GLY A 13 -26.35 10.61 -16.42
C GLY A 13 -25.82 9.46 -17.28
N GLN A 14 -25.00 9.75 -18.30
CA GLN A 14 -24.41 8.72 -19.18
C GLN A 14 -22.90 8.88 -19.35
N ARG A 15 -22.40 10.11 -19.31
CA ARG A 15 -21.00 10.47 -19.57
C ARG A 15 -20.38 11.06 -18.32
N LEU A 16 -19.17 10.59 -18.00
CA LEU A 16 -18.28 11.22 -17.03
C LEU A 16 -17.28 12.09 -17.79
N ILE A 17 -17.53 13.40 -17.77
CA ILE A 17 -16.72 14.43 -18.43
C ILE A 17 -15.61 14.87 -17.49
N ASN A 18 -14.38 14.88 -17.99
CA ASN A 18 -13.17 15.23 -17.23
C ASN A 18 -12.31 16.21 -18.04
N VAL A 19 -12.14 17.43 -17.51
CA VAL A 19 -11.24 18.44 -18.09
C VAL A 19 -9.77 18.09 -17.79
N THR A 20 -8.89 18.15 -18.78
CA THR A 20 -7.46 17.92 -18.57
C THR A 20 -6.69 19.23 -18.73
N TYR A 21 -5.84 19.56 -17.76
CA TYR A 21 -5.06 20.81 -17.74
C TYR A 21 -3.59 20.52 -17.95
N SER A 22 -2.94 21.20 -18.89
CA SER A 22 -1.48 21.22 -19.04
C SER A 22 -0.81 21.90 -17.83
N PHE A 23 0.53 21.88 -17.79
CA PHE A 23 1.26 22.62 -16.75
C PHE A 23 1.05 24.13 -16.92
N GLU A 24 1.05 24.61 -18.16
CA GLU A 24 0.82 26.00 -18.54
C GLU A 24 -0.57 26.46 -18.09
N ASP A 25 -1.61 25.65 -18.33
CA ASP A 25 -2.96 25.92 -17.85
C ASP A 25 -3.00 25.99 -16.32
N TYR A 26 -2.38 25.01 -15.66
CA TYR A 26 -2.35 24.96 -14.20
C TYR A 26 -1.68 26.20 -13.61
N GLN A 27 -0.54 26.59 -14.18
CA GLN A 27 0.20 27.77 -13.75
C GLN A 27 -0.61 29.05 -13.98
N SER A 28 -1.28 29.18 -15.13
CA SER A 28 -2.11 30.34 -15.45
C SER A 28 -3.33 30.46 -14.54
N ILE A 29 -3.98 29.35 -14.21
CA ILE A 29 -5.26 29.36 -13.46
C ILE A 29 -5.02 29.43 -11.95
N TRP A 30 -4.03 28.70 -11.44
CA TRP A 30 -3.83 28.50 -10.00
C TRP A 30 -2.49 28.99 -9.46
N GLY A 31 -1.57 29.47 -10.30
CA GLY A 31 -0.34 30.16 -9.88
C GLY A 31 0.70 29.31 -9.16
N GLY A 32 0.91 28.05 -9.60
CA GLY A 32 1.81 27.10 -8.93
C GLY A 32 3.02 26.63 -9.76
N SER A 33 3.88 25.86 -9.10
CA SER A 33 5.10 25.25 -9.64
C SER A 33 4.83 23.90 -10.31
N LEU A 34 5.82 23.39 -11.07
CA LEU A 34 5.74 22.05 -11.68
C LEU A 34 5.55 20.94 -10.63
N SER A 35 6.14 21.10 -9.44
CA SER A 35 5.97 20.15 -8.35
C SER A 35 4.52 20.09 -7.87
N GLU A 36 3.90 21.25 -7.65
CA GLU A 36 2.49 21.34 -7.24
C GLU A 36 1.53 20.85 -8.33
N TYR A 37 1.88 21.06 -9.61
CA TYR A 37 1.14 20.49 -10.73
C TYR A 37 1.15 18.96 -10.73
N LYS A 38 2.31 18.33 -10.47
CA LYS A 38 2.40 16.86 -10.36
C LYS A 38 1.55 16.33 -9.20
N ASP A 39 1.56 17.03 -8.06
CA ASP A 39 0.70 16.68 -6.92
C ASP A 39 -0.80 16.82 -7.26
N PHE A 40 -1.15 17.90 -7.97
CA PHE A 40 -2.49 18.11 -8.51
C PHE A 40 -2.94 17.00 -9.46
N LEU A 41 -2.08 16.56 -10.39
CA LEU A 41 -2.41 15.46 -11.31
C LEU A 41 -2.73 14.16 -10.58
N LEU A 42 -1.98 13.82 -9.52
CA LEU A 42 -2.24 12.62 -8.73
C LEU A 42 -3.53 12.72 -7.91
N ALA A 43 -3.77 13.86 -7.27
CA ALA A 43 -5.00 14.07 -6.52
C ALA A 43 -6.22 14.05 -7.45
N ARG A 44 -6.10 14.65 -8.64
CA ARG A 44 -7.11 14.62 -9.69
C ARG A 44 -7.36 13.19 -10.20
N GLN A 45 -6.33 12.37 -10.36
CA GLN A 45 -6.50 10.96 -10.73
C GLN A 45 -7.26 10.17 -9.67
N ARG A 46 -6.95 10.36 -8.38
CA ARG A 46 -7.69 9.71 -7.28
C ARG A 46 -9.16 10.11 -7.32
N LYS A 47 -9.45 11.39 -7.54
CA LYS A 47 -10.83 11.87 -7.67
C LYS A 47 -11.53 11.26 -8.88
N PHE A 48 -10.84 11.15 -10.02
CA PHE A 48 -11.38 10.51 -11.21
C PHE A 48 -11.71 9.04 -10.97
N GLN A 49 -10.83 8.28 -10.30
CA GLN A 49 -11.08 6.88 -9.92
C GLN A 49 -12.29 6.73 -9.02
N GLN A 50 -12.41 7.58 -7.99
CA GLN A 50 -13.60 7.62 -7.13
C GLN A 50 -14.88 7.83 -7.95
N LEU A 51 -14.88 8.80 -8.87
CA LEU A 51 -16.04 9.09 -9.73
C LEU A 51 -16.36 7.95 -10.71
N GLN A 52 -15.35 7.19 -11.16
CA GLN A 52 -15.57 6.01 -12.00
C GLN A 52 -16.24 4.87 -11.21
N GLU A 53 -15.91 4.71 -9.93
CA GLU A 53 -16.55 3.74 -9.04
C GLU A 53 -17.99 4.16 -8.71
N GLU A 54 -18.20 5.44 -8.38
CA GLU A 54 -19.52 6.02 -8.12
C GLU A 54 -20.46 5.97 -9.34
N HIS A 55 -19.90 6.13 -10.54
CA HIS A 55 -20.61 6.13 -11.82
C HIS A 55 -20.19 4.97 -12.72
N PHE A 56 -20.19 3.75 -12.16
CA PHE A 56 -19.81 2.55 -12.89
C PHE A 56 -20.61 2.38 -14.19
N GLY A 57 -19.91 2.20 -15.31
CA GLY A 57 -20.51 2.06 -16.64
C GLY A 57 -20.69 3.37 -17.41
N ALA A 58 -20.38 4.53 -16.82
CA ALA A 58 -20.40 5.80 -17.53
C ALA A 58 -19.34 5.87 -18.64
N TRP A 59 -19.66 6.54 -19.75
CA TRP A 59 -18.70 6.81 -20.81
C TRP A 59 -17.77 7.95 -20.43
N ILE A 60 -16.47 7.67 -20.40
CA ILE A 60 -15.47 8.66 -20.02
C ILE A 60 -15.18 9.57 -21.22
N VAL A 61 -15.31 10.88 -21.02
CA VAL A 61 -14.98 11.88 -22.03
C VAL A 61 -13.93 12.84 -21.50
N LEU A 62 -12.74 12.80 -22.09
CA LEU A 62 -11.66 13.73 -21.78
C LEU A 62 -11.76 14.97 -22.66
N VAL A 63 -11.66 16.15 -22.03
CA VAL A 63 -11.73 17.46 -22.68
C VAL A 63 -10.48 18.27 -22.30
N PRO A 64 -9.51 18.46 -23.21
CA PRO A 64 -8.39 19.36 -22.95
C PRO A 64 -8.88 20.77 -22.65
N PHE A 65 -8.37 21.38 -21.59
CA PHE A 65 -8.67 22.77 -21.27
C PHE A 65 -8.10 23.66 -22.37
N ASP A 66 -8.92 24.61 -22.82
CA ASP A 66 -8.53 25.55 -23.86
C ASP A 66 -8.83 26.96 -23.35
N HIS A 67 -7.78 27.67 -22.96
CA HIS A 67 -7.92 28.97 -22.29
C HIS A 67 -8.67 29.99 -23.15
N GLU A 68 -8.38 30.04 -24.45
CA GLU A 68 -9.04 30.96 -25.38
C GLU A 68 -10.53 30.64 -25.51
N ASP A 69 -10.88 29.38 -25.78
CA ASP A 69 -12.27 28.95 -25.92
C ASP A 69 -13.06 29.16 -24.62
N PHE A 70 -12.46 28.82 -23.48
CA PHE A 70 -13.06 28.99 -22.17
C PHE A 70 -13.33 30.47 -21.88
N SER A 71 -12.36 31.35 -22.17
CA SER A 71 -12.46 32.79 -21.92
C SER A 71 -13.55 33.42 -22.78
N THR A 72 -13.61 33.10 -24.08
CA THR A 72 -14.69 33.55 -24.98
C THR A 72 -16.05 33.06 -24.48
N TRP A 73 -16.18 31.78 -24.11
CA TRP A 73 -17.41 31.24 -23.56
C TRP A 73 -17.84 31.97 -22.27
N LEU A 74 -16.90 32.29 -21.38
CA LEU A 74 -17.19 32.95 -20.11
C LEU A 74 -17.61 34.43 -20.29
N GLU A 75 -17.09 35.10 -21.32
CA GLU A 75 -17.54 36.44 -21.74
C GLU A 75 -18.96 36.42 -22.28
N GLU A 76 -19.29 35.44 -23.13
CA GLU A 76 -20.64 35.21 -23.67
C GLU A 76 -21.65 34.79 -22.59
N ASN A 77 -21.18 34.17 -21.50
CA ASN A 77 -22.01 33.61 -20.45
C ASN A 77 -21.66 34.19 -19.06
N PRO A 78 -21.85 35.50 -18.84
CA PRO A 78 -21.35 36.21 -17.66
C PRO A 78 -21.94 35.72 -16.33
N LEU A 79 -23.13 35.11 -16.36
CA LEU A 79 -23.78 34.51 -15.19
C LEU A 79 -22.91 33.42 -14.52
N TYR A 80 -22.05 32.76 -15.30
CA TYR A 80 -21.18 31.72 -14.77
C TYR A 80 -19.89 32.25 -14.15
N LYS A 81 -19.54 33.54 -14.30
CA LYS A 81 -18.28 34.13 -13.76
C LYS A 81 -18.09 33.95 -12.26
N GLN A 82 -19.18 33.79 -11.51
CA GLN A 82 -19.15 33.57 -10.06
C GLN A 82 -19.46 32.12 -9.66
N CYS A 83 -19.74 31.22 -10.61
CA CYS A 83 -20.02 29.82 -10.31
C CYS A 83 -18.73 29.04 -10.03
N SER A 84 -18.76 28.12 -9.06
CA SER A 84 -17.61 27.26 -8.74
C SER A 84 -17.34 26.17 -9.77
N ASN A 85 -18.28 25.87 -10.67
CA ASN A 85 -18.21 24.78 -11.64
C ASN A 85 -18.07 25.24 -13.11
N GLN A 86 -17.54 26.44 -13.34
CA GLN A 86 -17.37 27.04 -14.68
C GLN A 86 -16.74 26.08 -15.68
N HIS A 87 -15.62 25.45 -15.31
CA HIS A 87 -14.88 24.57 -16.20
C HIS A 87 -15.69 23.31 -16.56
N ALA A 88 -16.49 22.80 -15.62
CA ALA A 88 -17.36 21.65 -15.87
C ALA A 88 -18.52 22.01 -16.81
N ARG A 89 -19.09 23.22 -16.67
CA ARG A 89 -20.15 23.73 -17.54
C ARG A 89 -19.65 24.01 -18.95
N TRP A 90 -18.48 24.63 -19.08
CA TRP A 90 -17.80 24.81 -20.36
C TRP A 90 -17.53 23.46 -21.03
N ALA A 91 -16.96 22.51 -20.31
CA ALA A 91 -16.67 21.17 -20.85
C ALA A 91 -17.93 20.44 -21.30
N LEU A 92 -19.05 20.55 -20.56
CA LEU A 92 -20.34 20.01 -20.99
C LEU A 92 -20.79 20.61 -22.33
N ARG A 93 -20.65 21.93 -22.51
CA ARG A 93 -20.97 22.59 -23.79
C ARG A 93 -20.09 22.05 -24.91
N VAL A 94 -18.78 21.93 -24.68
CA VAL A 94 -17.83 21.40 -25.67
C VAL A 94 -18.20 19.97 -26.07
N VAL A 95 -18.53 19.12 -25.10
CA VAL A 95 -18.85 17.71 -25.33
C VAL A 95 -20.19 17.50 -26.05
N ASN A 96 -21.10 18.47 -25.96
CA ASN A 96 -22.35 18.45 -26.72
C ASN A 96 -22.19 18.84 -28.20
N ASP A 97 -21.01 19.34 -28.60
CA ASP A 97 -20.64 19.55 -30.01
C ASP A 97 -19.40 18.70 -30.37
N PRO A 98 -19.59 17.51 -30.97
CA PRO A 98 -18.48 16.62 -31.31
C PRO A 98 -17.43 17.25 -32.23
N SER A 99 -17.85 18.11 -33.16
CA SER A 99 -16.94 18.77 -34.10
C SER A 99 -16.08 19.80 -33.38
N HIS A 100 -16.66 20.49 -32.39
CA HIS A 100 -15.91 21.42 -31.54
C HIS A 100 -14.93 20.68 -30.63
N LEU A 101 -15.37 19.61 -29.98
CA LEU A 101 -14.48 18.79 -29.14
C LEU A 101 -13.28 18.25 -29.94
N GLU A 102 -13.47 17.83 -31.18
CA GLU A 102 -12.39 17.38 -32.06
C GLU A 102 -11.40 18.51 -32.38
N LYS A 103 -11.89 19.73 -32.67
CA LYS A 103 -11.01 20.90 -32.86
C LYS A 103 -10.17 21.21 -31.63
N ILE A 104 -10.76 21.15 -30.43
CA ILE A 104 -10.02 21.36 -29.17
C ILE A 104 -8.96 20.27 -28.99
N ARG A 105 -9.30 18.99 -29.23
CA ARG A 105 -8.34 17.87 -29.14
C ARG A 105 -7.19 18.01 -30.14
N ASN A 106 -7.45 18.51 -31.34
CA ASN A 106 -6.41 18.74 -32.34
C ASN A 106 -5.45 19.88 -31.94
N ARG A 107 -5.93 20.90 -31.20
CA ARG A 107 -5.07 21.96 -30.63
C ARG A 107 -4.25 21.47 -29.45
N HIS A 108 -4.76 20.51 -28.68
CA HIS A 108 -4.15 19.96 -27.47
C HIS A 108 -3.96 18.43 -27.56
N PRO A 109 -3.07 17.95 -28.45
CA PRO A 109 -2.97 16.52 -28.76
C PRO A 109 -2.34 15.68 -27.64
N LEU A 110 -1.66 16.31 -26.68
CA LEU A 110 -0.97 15.62 -25.60
C LEU A 110 -1.90 15.41 -24.39
N GLN A 111 -2.03 14.17 -23.95
CA GLN A 111 -2.66 13.87 -22.66
C GLN A 111 -1.62 13.96 -21.55
N ASN A 112 -2.01 14.56 -20.42
CA ASN A 112 -1.13 14.66 -19.26
C ASN A 112 -0.92 13.28 -18.62
N TYR A 113 0.35 12.91 -18.48
CA TYR A 113 0.75 11.61 -17.95
C TYR A 113 0.63 11.56 -16.42
N ILE A 114 0.12 10.43 -15.92
CA ILE A 114 -0.02 10.18 -14.48
C ILE A 114 1.22 9.45 -14.01
N LEU A 115 1.99 10.10 -13.13
CA LEU A 115 3.28 9.62 -12.64
C LEU A 115 3.12 8.47 -11.63
N LYS A 116 2.81 7.25 -12.10
CA LYS A 116 2.81 6.04 -11.24
C LYS A 116 4.18 5.79 -10.59
N ASP A 117 5.25 6.23 -11.26
CA ASP A 117 6.64 6.23 -10.84
C ASP A 117 6.95 7.22 -9.70
N GLU A 118 6.09 8.22 -9.48
CA GLU A 118 6.21 9.14 -8.34
C GLU A 118 5.06 9.00 -7.33
N SER A 119 3.93 8.37 -7.69
CA SER A 119 2.75 8.26 -6.82
C SER A 119 3.07 7.49 -5.55
N LEU A 120 2.97 8.13 -4.39
CA LEU A 120 3.27 7.50 -3.10
C LEU A 120 2.24 6.42 -2.78
N LYS A 121 2.73 5.23 -2.42
CA LYS A 121 1.95 4.04 -2.05
C LYS A 121 2.61 3.36 -0.86
N ALA A 122 1.79 2.80 0.02
CA ALA A 122 2.25 1.86 1.01
C ALA A 122 1.44 0.56 0.92
N VAL A 123 2.12 -0.56 1.13
CA VAL A 123 1.51 -1.89 1.10
C VAL A 123 1.98 -2.64 2.34
N LEU A 124 1.01 -3.18 3.10
CA LEU A 124 1.30 -3.99 4.28
C LEU A 124 1.28 -5.47 3.90
N PHE A 125 2.33 -6.16 4.33
CA PHE A 125 2.53 -7.60 4.26
C PHE A 125 2.58 -8.19 5.66
N ALA A 126 2.28 -9.47 5.76
CA ALA A 126 2.61 -10.27 6.92
C ALA A 126 3.41 -11.49 6.49
N TRP A 127 4.51 -11.70 7.19
CA TRP A 127 5.28 -12.92 7.11
C TRP A 127 4.77 -13.92 8.14
N PHE A 128 4.34 -15.08 7.68
CA PHE A 128 3.82 -16.15 8.53
C PHE A 128 4.97 -17.03 9.01
N LEU A 129 5.06 -17.18 10.34
CA LEU A 129 6.11 -17.93 11.02
C LEU A 129 5.44 -18.94 11.96
N PRO A 130 5.19 -20.17 11.48
CA PRO A 130 4.68 -21.24 12.32
C PRO A 130 5.77 -21.66 13.30
N VAL A 131 5.42 -21.71 14.58
CA VAL A 131 6.32 -22.05 15.67
C VAL A 131 5.70 -23.06 16.61
N ILE A 132 6.54 -23.87 17.23
CA ILE A 132 6.17 -24.77 18.31
C ILE A 132 6.57 -24.11 19.63
N THR A 133 5.57 -23.82 20.44
CA THR A 133 5.73 -23.23 21.78
C THR A 133 5.60 -24.32 22.84
N PRO A 134 6.62 -24.55 23.68
CA PRO A 134 6.60 -25.65 24.63
C PRO A 134 5.87 -25.34 25.93
N ASN A 135 5.67 -24.06 26.26
CA ASN A 135 5.01 -23.64 27.50
C ASN A 135 4.51 -22.18 27.45
N ALA A 136 3.73 -21.81 28.46
CA ALA A 136 3.14 -20.47 28.61
C ALA A 136 4.18 -19.35 28.82
N SER A 137 5.39 -19.65 29.31
CA SER A 137 6.45 -18.64 29.48
C SER A 137 7.03 -18.22 28.13
N SER A 138 7.35 -19.19 27.28
CA SER A 138 7.79 -18.94 25.90
C SER A 138 6.75 -18.15 25.11
N MET A 139 5.46 -18.51 25.25
CA MET A 139 4.36 -17.78 24.61
C MET A 139 4.22 -16.33 25.11
N ARG A 140 4.46 -16.08 26.40
CA ARG A 140 4.49 -14.71 26.94
C ARG A 140 5.62 -13.90 26.32
N LYS A 141 6.82 -14.46 26.18
CA LYS A 141 7.96 -13.77 25.54
C LYS A 141 7.69 -13.41 24.07
N LEU A 142 6.93 -14.22 23.34
CA LEU A 142 6.53 -13.93 21.95
C LEU A 142 5.59 -12.72 21.80
N LYS A 143 4.96 -12.26 22.89
CA LYS A 143 4.09 -11.08 22.91
C LYS A 143 4.83 -9.78 23.14
N GLU A 144 6.05 -9.88 23.67
CA GLU A 144 6.88 -8.71 23.93
C GLU A 144 7.39 -8.10 22.62
N PRO A 145 7.72 -6.80 22.61
CA PRO A 145 8.38 -6.19 21.48
C PRO A 145 9.65 -6.94 21.09
N ILE A 146 9.83 -7.14 19.79
CA ILE A 146 11.04 -7.74 19.24
C ILE A 146 12.20 -6.76 19.47
N PRO A 147 13.39 -7.25 19.91
CA PRO A 147 14.54 -6.38 20.09
C PRO A 147 14.85 -5.56 18.84
N GLN A 148 15.00 -4.24 18.99
CA GLN A 148 15.19 -3.33 17.85
C GLN A 148 16.41 -3.68 16.99
N GLN A 149 17.48 -4.20 17.61
CA GLN A 149 18.66 -4.68 16.89
C GLN A 149 18.30 -5.82 15.92
N LEU A 150 17.39 -6.71 16.32
CA LEU A 150 16.91 -7.80 15.47
C LEU A 150 16.05 -7.27 14.32
N VAL A 151 15.12 -6.34 14.62
CA VAL A 151 14.26 -5.68 13.62
C VAL A 151 15.11 -5.00 12.54
N ASN A 152 16.12 -4.24 12.96
CA ASN A 152 17.04 -3.58 12.05
C ASN A 152 17.85 -4.59 11.23
N LYS A 153 18.28 -5.70 11.83
CA LYS A 153 19.01 -6.74 11.12
C LYS A 153 18.15 -7.42 10.05
N ILE A 154 16.90 -7.76 10.37
CA ILE A 154 15.93 -8.33 9.43
C ILE A 154 15.70 -7.37 8.26
N ARG A 155 15.50 -6.08 8.55
CA ARG A 155 15.35 -5.04 7.53
C ARG A 155 16.56 -5.00 6.60
N GLN A 156 17.78 -4.97 7.14
CA GLN A 156 18.99 -4.90 6.32
C GLN A 156 19.14 -6.14 5.42
N GLU A 157 18.86 -7.33 5.94
CA GLU A 157 18.92 -8.55 5.11
C GLU A 157 17.87 -8.53 3.99
N LEU A 158 16.65 -8.07 4.26
CA LEU A 158 15.63 -7.88 3.23
C LEU A 158 16.08 -6.86 2.18
N ILE A 159 16.68 -5.75 2.60
CA ILE A 159 17.22 -4.75 1.67
C ILE A 159 18.31 -5.38 0.79
N THR A 160 19.29 -6.06 1.37
CA THR A 160 20.41 -6.63 0.62
C THR A 160 20.01 -7.83 -0.25
N GLY A 161 19.06 -8.65 0.19
CA GLY A 161 18.67 -9.88 -0.49
C GLY A 161 17.57 -9.68 -1.54
N VAL A 162 16.56 -8.84 -1.22
CA VAL A 162 15.35 -8.71 -2.03
C VAL A 162 15.28 -7.37 -2.76
N LEU A 163 15.76 -6.28 -2.13
CA LEU A 163 15.56 -4.91 -2.60
C LEU A 163 16.82 -4.25 -3.19
N ALA A 164 17.96 -4.94 -3.24
CA ALA A 164 19.25 -4.34 -3.56
C ALA A 164 19.32 -3.49 -4.86
N PRO A 165 18.58 -3.80 -5.96
CA PRO A 165 18.63 -2.96 -7.16
C PRO A 165 17.63 -1.80 -7.16
N LEU A 166 16.84 -1.61 -6.10
CA LEU A 166 15.83 -0.55 -6.06
C LEU A 166 16.40 0.76 -5.49
N PRO A 167 15.97 1.92 -6.00
CA PRO A 167 16.40 3.19 -5.44
C PRO A 167 15.93 3.34 -3.99
N GLN A 168 16.77 3.98 -3.17
CA GLN A 168 16.41 4.32 -1.81
C GLN A 168 15.19 5.25 -1.82
N PHE A 169 14.26 5.02 -0.89
CA PHE A 169 13.12 5.89 -0.75
C PHE A 169 13.50 7.34 -0.52
N GLN A 170 12.88 8.23 -1.30
CA GLN A 170 12.92 9.67 -1.08
C GLN A 170 11.52 10.25 -1.28
N ARG A 171 11.08 11.06 -0.31
CA ARG A 171 9.78 11.73 -0.35
C ARG A 171 9.91 13.11 -1.01
N TYR A 172 8.98 13.43 -1.92
CA TYR A 172 8.90 14.74 -2.58
C TYR A 172 7.77 15.59 -2.02
N SER A 173 6.62 14.96 -1.71
CA SER A 173 5.43 15.63 -1.18
C SER A 173 4.62 14.65 -0.31
N THR A 174 3.42 15.06 0.11
CA THR A 174 2.49 14.16 0.81
C THR A 174 1.92 13.04 -0.07
N THR A 175 1.97 13.22 -1.39
CA THR A 175 1.41 12.27 -2.37
C THR A 175 2.47 11.72 -3.33
N ARG A 176 3.72 12.20 -3.26
CA ARG A 176 4.82 11.78 -4.14
C ARG A 176 6.10 11.37 -3.43
N GLY A 177 6.77 10.39 -4.02
CA GLY A 177 8.12 9.95 -3.69
C GLY A 177 8.67 8.99 -4.74
N THR A 178 9.96 8.69 -4.64
CA THR A 178 10.66 7.70 -5.47
C THR A 178 11.25 6.60 -4.60
N GLY A 179 11.56 5.45 -5.19
CA GLY A 179 12.17 4.33 -4.50
C GLY A 179 11.22 3.64 -3.52
N ALA A 180 11.78 2.71 -2.76
CA ALA A 180 11.05 1.97 -1.74
C ALA A 180 11.85 1.82 -0.45
N ALA A 181 11.13 1.83 0.66
CA ALA A 181 11.61 1.50 1.99
C ALA A 181 10.80 0.32 2.52
N VAL A 182 11.46 -0.56 3.25
CA VAL A 182 10.80 -1.61 4.04
C VAL A 182 10.89 -1.26 5.51
N LEU A 183 9.74 -1.31 6.16
CA LEU A 183 9.51 -0.96 7.55
C LEU A 183 8.93 -2.19 8.25
N PRO A 184 9.74 -2.93 9.01
CA PRO A 184 9.21 -4.04 9.80
C PRO A 184 8.47 -3.54 11.04
N GLY A 185 7.51 -4.34 11.51
CA GLY A 185 6.81 -4.08 12.77
C GLY A 185 7.68 -4.36 13.99
N ASP A 186 7.33 -3.75 15.13
CA ASP A 186 8.03 -3.94 16.40
C ASP A 186 7.65 -5.22 17.16
N ARG A 187 6.67 -6.00 16.69
CA ARG A 187 6.14 -7.19 17.37
C ARG A 187 5.46 -8.16 16.42
N PHE A 188 5.20 -9.38 16.90
CA PHE A 188 4.30 -10.29 16.21
C PHE A 188 2.83 -9.97 16.51
N VAL A 189 1.99 -10.25 15.52
CA VAL A 189 0.53 -10.12 15.61
C VAL A 189 -0.14 -11.43 15.24
N HIS A 190 -1.42 -11.56 15.58
CA HIS A 190 -2.24 -12.65 15.07
C HIS A 190 -2.57 -12.40 13.59
N PRO A 191 -2.63 -13.44 12.72
CA PRO A 191 -3.03 -13.31 11.32
C PRO A 191 -4.27 -12.43 11.09
N ASP A 192 -5.35 -12.69 11.83
CA ASP A 192 -6.63 -11.94 11.72
C ASP A 192 -6.52 -10.44 12.05
N THR A 193 -5.38 -10.00 12.59
CA THR A 193 -5.16 -8.61 12.99
C THR A 193 -4.48 -7.80 11.90
N VAL A 194 -3.76 -8.45 10.98
CA VAL A 194 -2.98 -7.80 9.92
C VAL A 194 -3.87 -6.93 9.04
N ASP A 195 -5.01 -7.46 8.61
CA ASP A 195 -5.98 -6.73 7.77
C ASP A 195 -6.65 -5.58 8.55
N ARG A 196 -6.80 -5.72 9.87
CA ARG A 196 -7.40 -4.68 10.72
C ARG A 196 -6.49 -3.50 10.96
N ILE A 197 -5.17 -3.71 10.93
CA ILE A 197 -4.19 -2.65 11.14
C ILE A 197 -3.73 -2.01 9.83
N SER A 198 -3.98 -2.64 8.69
CA SER A 198 -3.41 -2.21 7.40
C SER A 198 -3.84 -0.82 7.01
N GLU A 199 -5.14 -0.53 7.00
CA GLU A 199 -5.68 0.75 6.54
C GLU A 199 -5.12 1.92 7.35
N HIS A 200 -5.31 1.90 8.67
CA HIS A 200 -4.83 2.96 9.56
C HIS A 200 -3.30 3.13 9.54
N THR A 201 -2.54 2.02 9.48
CA THR A 201 -1.08 2.07 9.44
C THR A 201 -0.59 2.64 8.10
N ILE A 202 -1.20 2.22 7.00
CA ILE A 202 -0.88 2.70 5.65
C ILE A 202 -1.13 4.20 5.55
N GLU A 203 -2.31 4.67 5.95
CA GLU A 203 -2.66 6.09 5.93
C GLU A 203 -1.70 6.92 6.79
N SER A 204 -1.43 6.47 8.02
CA SER A 204 -0.53 7.16 8.93
C SER A 204 0.89 7.29 8.36
N LEU A 205 1.44 6.21 7.79
CA LEU A 205 2.77 6.22 7.18
C LEU A 205 2.82 7.09 5.92
N LEU A 206 1.78 7.00 5.07
CA LEU A 206 1.65 7.85 3.88
C LEU A 206 1.62 9.33 4.23
N LEU A 207 1.08 9.71 5.40
CA LEU A 207 1.06 11.10 5.83
C LEU A 207 2.37 11.53 6.50
N THR A 208 2.94 10.70 7.37
CA THR A 208 3.96 11.13 8.34
C THR A 208 5.36 10.63 8.09
N TRP A 209 5.55 9.52 7.36
CA TRP A 209 6.86 8.87 7.29
C TRP A 209 7.80 9.52 6.27
N ASP A 210 9.05 9.75 6.68
CA ASP A 210 10.11 10.33 5.87
C ASP A 210 11.47 9.64 6.14
N THR A 211 12.54 10.11 5.50
CA THR A 211 13.88 9.53 5.66
C THR A 211 14.47 9.68 7.07
N CYS A 212 13.96 10.60 7.88
CA CYS A 212 14.38 10.84 9.27
C CYS A 212 13.57 9.98 10.26
N SER A 213 12.50 9.34 9.79
CA SER A 213 11.63 8.51 10.59
C SER A 213 12.29 7.19 10.97
N PRO A 214 11.82 6.53 12.06
CA PRO A 214 12.33 5.23 12.46
C PRO A 214 12.25 4.20 11.32
N HIS A 215 13.23 3.30 11.28
CA HIS A 215 13.33 2.20 10.31
C HIS A 215 12.39 1.02 10.62
N TYR A 216 11.38 1.24 11.46
CA TYR A 216 10.37 0.28 11.87
C TYR A 216 9.07 1.04 12.14
N PHE A 217 7.94 0.34 12.23
CA PHE A 217 6.68 0.92 12.68
C PHE A 217 6.19 0.26 13.97
N SER A 218 5.61 1.07 14.85
CA SER A 218 5.10 0.62 16.14
C SER A 218 3.69 0.09 15.99
N ILE A 219 3.43 -1.10 16.53
CA ILE A 219 2.10 -1.70 16.52
C ILE A 219 1.47 -1.51 17.89
N SER A 220 0.20 -1.08 17.91
CA SER A 220 -0.52 -0.95 19.18
C SER A 220 -0.60 -2.28 19.93
N LYS A 221 -0.43 -2.23 21.26
CA LYS A 221 -0.49 -3.41 22.14
C LYS A 221 -1.81 -4.19 22.01
N GLN A 222 -2.90 -3.52 21.64
CA GLN A 222 -4.21 -4.16 21.43
C GLN A 222 -4.22 -5.19 20.30
N TYR A 223 -3.23 -5.13 19.40
CA TYR A 223 -3.08 -6.03 18.24
C TYR A 223 -2.06 -7.15 18.48
N SER A 224 -1.53 -7.26 19.71
CA SER A 224 -0.63 -8.35 20.09
C SER A 224 -1.35 -9.71 20.09
N LEU A 225 -0.55 -10.79 20.11
CA LEU A 225 -1.10 -12.15 20.13
C LEU A 225 -2.07 -12.34 21.32
N PRO A 226 -3.21 -13.01 21.12
CA PRO A 226 -4.23 -13.18 22.16
C PRO A 226 -3.69 -13.93 23.38
N THR A 227 -4.29 -13.69 24.55
CA THR A 227 -4.02 -14.47 25.76
C THR A 227 -5.19 -15.40 26.01
N CYS A 228 -4.96 -16.71 25.94
CA CYS A 228 -5.96 -17.69 26.36
C CYS A 228 -5.46 -18.44 27.59
N PRO A 229 -6.21 -18.40 28.70
CA PRO A 229 -5.86 -19.13 29.92
C PRO A 229 -6.01 -20.66 29.76
N HIS A 230 -6.68 -21.13 28.72
CA HIS A 230 -6.95 -22.56 28.47
C HIS A 230 -6.03 -23.18 27.42
N TRP A 231 -4.92 -22.53 27.07
CA TRP A 231 -3.97 -23.13 26.12
C TRP A 231 -3.24 -24.32 26.73
N TYR A 232 -3.28 -25.43 26.01
CA TYR A 232 -2.47 -26.61 26.27
C TYR A 232 -1.13 -26.49 25.54
N PHE A 233 -0.09 -27.06 26.13
CA PHE A 233 1.26 -27.02 25.59
C PHE A 233 1.86 -28.44 25.58
N PRO A 234 2.74 -28.78 24.61
CA PRO A 234 3.23 -27.94 23.52
C PRO A 234 2.15 -27.63 22.46
N ARG A 235 2.29 -26.49 21.78
CA ARG A 235 1.32 -26.00 20.79
C ARG A 235 2.02 -25.43 19.56
N VAL A 236 1.47 -25.69 18.37
CA VAL A 236 1.84 -24.94 17.16
C VAL A 236 1.05 -23.64 17.07
N THR A 237 1.72 -22.53 16.78
CA THR A 237 1.09 -21.21 16.59
C THR A 237 1.68 -20.55 15.36
N VAL A 238 0.83 -19.91 14.55
CA VAL A 238 1.28 -19.12 13.41
C VAL A 238 1.42 -17.68 13.85
N LEU A 239 2.65 -17.19 13.90
CA LEU A 239 2.96 -15.79 14.20
C LEU A 239 3.00 -14.99 12.90
N CYS A 240 2.44 -13.79 12.88
CA CYS A 240 2.64 -12.86 11.79
C CYS A 240 3.64 -11.78 12.17
N PHE A 241 4.70 -11.65 11.38
CA PHE A 241 5.61 -10.52 11.43
C PHE A 241 5.24 -9.53 10.32
N PRO A 242 4.61 -8.40 10.65
CA PRO A 242 4.13 -7.47 9.64
C PRO A 242 5.25 -6.57 9.13
N LEU A 243 5.17 -6.25 7.85
CA LEU A 243 6.16 -5.51 7.08
C LEU A 243 5.41 -4.53 6.19
N VAL A 244 5.76 -3.25 6.23
CA VAL A 244 5.23 -2.25 5.30
C VAL A 244 6.29 -1.94 4.26
N VAL A 245 5.90 -1.98 2.99
CA VAL A 245 6.66 -1.38 1.89
C VAL A 245 6.05 -0.01 1.64
N LEU A 246 6.85 1.05 1.75
CA LEU A 246 6.46 2.43 1.47
C LEU A 246 7.35 2.98 0.35
N GLY A 247 6.76 3.59 -0.66
CA GLY A 247 7.50 3.96 -1.86
C GLY A 247 6.66 4.57 -2.95
N SER A 248 7.26 4.72 -4.13
CA SER A 248 6.48 4.94 -5.35
C SER A 248 5.57 3.73 -5.62
N ALA A 249 4.45 3.92 -6.30
CA ALA A 249 3.51 2.85 -6.58
C ALA A 249 4.17 1.74 -7.41
N PHE A 250 4.98 2.13 -8.39
CA PHE A 250 5.76 1.21 -9.23
C PHE A 250 6.79 0.41 -8.42
N ASP A 251 7.56 1.06 -7.54
CA ASP A 251 8.57 0.38 -6.73
C ASP A 251 7.91 -0.53 -5.69
N CYS A 252 6.84 -0.08 -5.04
CA CYS A 252 6.05 -0.89 -4.11
C CYS A 252 5.53 -2.17 -4.78
N GLU A 253 4.98 -2.08 -6.00
CA GLU A 253 4.52 -3.24 -6.76
C GLU A 253 5.68 -4.18 -7.11
N THR A 254 6.83 -3.63 -7.50
CA THR A 254 8.05 -4.40 -7.78
C THR A 254 8.54 -5.15 -6.55
N VAL A 255 8.58 -4.51 -5.38
CA VAL A 255 8.93 -5.14 -4.11
C VAL A 255 7.94 -6.23 -3.75
N THR A 256 6.64 -5.95 -3.89
CA THR A 256 5.56 -6.91 -3.61
C THR A 256 5.76 -8.21 -4.37
N ILE A 257 6.04 -8.12 -5.68
CA ILE A 257 6.26 -9.28 -6.54
C ILE A 257 7.54 -10.03 -6.14
N ARG A 258 8.59 -9.31 -5.73
CA ARG A 258 9.86 -9.95 -5.32
C ARG A 258 9.72 -10.68 -4.00
N ILE A 259 9.06 -10.09 -3.01
CA ILE A 259 8.82 -10.72 -1.70
C ILE A 259 7.95 -11.96 -1.86
N SER A 260 6.88 -11.91 -2.67
CA SER A 260 5.99 -13.06 -2.88
C SER A 260 6.62 -14.21 -3.67
N ARG A 261 7.73 -13.94 -4.38
CA ARG A 261 8.50 -14.94 -5.13
C ARG A 261 9.83 -15.31 -4.47
N ALA A 262 10.12 -14.77 -3.30
CA ALA A 262 11.37 -15.04 -2.61
C ALA A 262 11.44 -16.49 -2.13
N ASP A 263 12.55 -17.17 -2.40
CA ASP A 263 12.79 -18.50 -1.86
C ASP A 263 13.24 -18.40 -0.40
N SER A 264 13.19 -19.52 0.33
CA SER A 264 13.65 -19.60 1.73
C SER A 264 15.09 -19.10 1.95
N LYS A 265 15.96 -19.21 0.94
CA LYS A 265 17.35 -18.73 0.94
C LYS A 265 17.48 -17.20 0.87
N ASP A 266 16.49 -16.53 0.27
CA ASP A 266 16.46 -15.07 0.07
C ASP A 266 15.92 -14.34 1.31
N LEU A 267 15.45 -15.11 2.29
CA LEU A 267 14.79 -14.64 3.49
C LEU A 267 15.71 -14.79 4.72
N PRO A 268 15.61 -13.86 5.70
CA PRO A 268 16.41 -13.90 6.92
C PRO A 268 15.99 -15.01 7.92
N LEU A 269 15.70 -16.22 7.44
CA LEU A 269 15.24 -17.35 8.26
C LEU A 269 16.22 -17.73 9.37
N HIS A 270 17.52 -17.57 9.11
CA HIS A 270 18.54 -17.86 10.11
C HIS A 270 18.48 -16.89 11.31
N ILE A 271 18.07 -15.63 11.08
CA ILE A 271 17.84 -14.67 12.16
C ILE A 271 16.68 -15.17 13.04
N TRP A 272 15.57 -15.54 12.41
CA TRP A 272 14.40 -16.05 13.12
C TRP A 272 14.71 -17.32 13.91
N LYS A 273 15.42 -18.29 13.30
CA LYS A 273 15.85 -19.53 13.98
C LYS A 273 16.60 -19.22 15.28
N ARG A 274 17.59 -18.33 15.23
CA ARG A 274 18.38 -17.93 16.42
C ARG A 274 17.52 -17.22 17.47
N TYR A 275 16.66 -16.32 17.03
CA TYR A 275 15.76 -15.59 17.93
C TYR A 275 14.81 -16.55 18.67
N PHE A 276 14.11 -17.42 17.95
CA PHE A 276 13.18 -18.37 18.55
C PHE A 276 13.89 -19.36 19.48
N GLN A 277 15.09 -19.85 19.13
CA GLN A 277 15.91 -20.68 20.01
C GLN A 277 16.20 -20.00 21.36
N SER A 278 16.50 -18.69 21.36
CA SER A 278 16.72 -17.92 22.60
C SER A 278 15.48 -17.83 23.50
N LEU A 279 14.29 -18.04 22.93
CA LEU A 279 13.00 -18.04 23.63
C LEU A 279 12.54 -19.45 24.02
N ASN A 280 13.35 -20.48 23.75
CA ASN A 280 12.94 -21.88 23.82
C ASN A 280 11.70 -22.16 22.93
N VAL A 281 11.69 -21.59 21.73
CA VAL A 281 10.65 -21.76 20.71
C VAL A 281 11.31 -22.36 19.47
N ASN A 282 10.65 -23.33 18.83
CA ASN A 282 11.17 -23.92 17.60
C ASN A 282 10.36 -23.44 16.40
N LEU A 283 11.03 -23.05 15.32
CA LEU A 283 10.34 -22.87 14.03
C LEU A 283 9.81 -24.23 13.55
N TYR A 284 8.58 -24.24 13.07
CA TYR A 284 7.99 -25.45 12.53
C TYR A 284 8.70 -25.83 11.22
N PRO A 285 9.16 -27.08 11.09
CA PRO A 285 9.87 -27.59 9.92
C PRO A 285 8.88 -27.95 8.79
N GLY A 286 8.88 -27.18 7.70
CA GLY A 286 7.98 -27.38 6.55
C GLY A 286 8.02 -26.22 5.56
N ARG A 287 7.14 -26.22 4.55
CA ARG A 287 6.87 -25.06 3.67
C ARG A 287 6.11 -23.99 4.47
N GLY A 288 6.77 -23.39 5.46
CA GLY A 288 6.08 -22.63 6.51
C GLY A 288 6.24 -21.12 6.44
N THR A 289 7.14 -20.60 5.62
CA THR A 289 7.38 -19.16 5.53
C THR A 289 6.74 -18.62 4.27
N ASP A 290 5.51 -18.16 4.41
CA ASP A 290 4.76 -17.52 3.33
C ASP A 290 4.50 -16.04 3.65
N PHE A 291 4.31 -15.25 2.60
CA PHE A 291 3.96 -13.83 2.70
C PHE A 291 2.55 -13.63 2.19
N ALA A 292 1.69 -13.05 3.03
CA ALA A 292 0.40 -12.54 2.55
C ALA A 292 0.45 -11.01 2.50
N ALA A 293 -0.02 -10.44 1.39
CA ALA A 293 -0.49 -9.06 1.40
C ALA A 293 -1.75 -8.97 2.29
N ALA A 294 -1.92 -7.83 2.97
CA ALA A 294 -3.17 -7.54 3.67
C ALA A 294 -4.37 -7.74 2.73
N GLY A 295 -5.45 -8.33 3.24
CA GLY A 295 -6.63 -8.79 2.49
C GLY A 295 -6.58 -10.27 2.07
N PHE A 296 -5.40 -10.90 2.07
CA PHE A 296 -5.22 -12.33 1.77
C PHE A 296 -4.71 -13.14 2.98
N THR A 297 -4.50 -12.48 4.12
CA THR A 297 -3.86 -13.06 5.31
C THR A 297 -4.64 -14.24 5.87
N LYS A 298 -5.97 -14.16 5.92
CA LYS A 298 -6.84 -15.26 6.36
C LYS A 298 -6.76 -16.49 5.44
N HIS A 299 -6.65 -16.28 4.13
CA HIS A 299 -6.56 -17.38 3.17
C HIS A 299 -5.24 -18.14 3.38
N ILE A 300 -4.11 -17.43 3.39
CA ILE A 300 -2.78 -18.01 3.64
C ILE A 300 -2.71 -18.65 5.02
N HIS A 301 -3.30 -18.03 6.04
CA HIS A 301 -3.36 -18.61 7.38
C HIS A 301 -4.02 -19.99 7.40
N ASN A 302 -5.19 -20.12 6.75
CA ASN A 302 -5.95 -21.36 6.69
C ASN A 302 -5.20 -22.45 5.92
N GLU A 303 -4.49 -22.10 4.85
CA GLU A 303 -3.66 -23.04 4.09
C GLU A 303 -2.52 -23.58 4.96
N ILE A 304 -1.79 -22.68 5.63
CA ILE A 304 -0.74 -23.07 6.57
C ILE A 304 -1.31 -23.97 7.66
N GLN A 305 -2.43 -23.61 8.28
CA GLN A 305 -3.02 -24.40 9.37
C GLN A 305 -3.37 -25.84 8.97
N ARG A 306 -3.76 -26.08 7.71
CA ARG A 306 -4.05 -27.44 7.21
C ARG A 306 -2.83 -28.35 7.17
N GLU A 307 -1.62 -27.79 7.08
CA GLU A 307 -0.36 -28.53 7.00
C GLU A 307 0.32 -28.73 8.36
N LEU A 308 -0.16 -28.08 9.42
CA LEU A 308 0.43 -28.15 10.76
C LEU A 308 -0.10 -29.38 11.52
N ALA A 309 0.78 -30.01 12.28
CA ALA A 309 0.42 -31.09 13.19
C ALA A 309 -0.56 -30.61 14.27
N SER A 310 -1.51 -31.46 14.61
CA SER A 310 -2.45 -31.27 15.74
C SER A 310 -1.74 -31.35 17.09
N GLU A 311 -2.36 -30.77 18.13
CA GLU A 311 -1.80 -30.80 19.50
C GLU A 311 -1.62 -32.24 20.03
N ALA A 312 -2.49 -33.17 19.64
CA ALA A 312 -2.38 -34.59 19.98
C ALA A 312 -1.13 -35.25 19.36
N GLU A 313 -0.88 -34.98 18.08
CA GLU A 313 0.30 -35.50 17.38
C GLU A 313 1.63 -34.97 17.96
N LEU A 314 1.63 -33.74 18.51
CA LEU A 314 2.80 -33.20 19.20
C LEU A 314 3.11 -33.97 20.49
N LEU A 315 2.08 -34.29 21.27
CA LEU A 315 2.17 -34.95 22.58
C LEU A 315 2.61 -36.42 22.48
N GLU A 316 2.23 -37.12 21.41
CA GLU A 316 2.59 -38.52 21.19
C GLU A 316 4.05 -38.71 20.72
N SER A 317 4.70 -37.65 20.22
CA SER A 317 6.06 -37.72 19.66
C SER A 317 7.16 -37.47 20.72
N LYS A 318 7.83 -38.53 21.19
CA LYS A 318 9.01 -38.39 22.09
C LYS A 318 10.24 -37.81 21.39
N HIS A 319 10.35 -37.98 20.07
CA HIS A 319 11.32 -37.33 19.19
C HIS A 319 10.68 -37.10 17.81
N PRO A 320 10.18 -35.91 17.51
CA PRO A 320 9.34 -35.76 16.35
C PRO A 320 10.13 -35.75 15.04
N ALA A 321 9.77 -36.69 14.15
CA ALA A 321 10.29 -36.77 12.78
C ALA A 321 10.04 -35.50 11.96
N TYR A 322 9.10 -34.64 12.37
CA TYR A 322 8.90 -33.33 11.73
C TYR A 322 10.13 -32.43 11.88
N LEU A 323 10.85 -32.42 13.02
CA LEU A 323 12.07 -31.61 13.26
C LEU A 323 13.18 -31.80 12.21
N TRP A 324 13.15 -32.90 11.47
CA TRP A 324 14.17 -33.30 10.50
C TRP A 324 13.81 -32.98 9.04
N ARG A 325 12.62 -32.40 8.78
CA ARG A 325 12.25 -31.93 7.43
C ARG A 325 12.81 -30.53 7.16
N VAL A 326 14.14 -30.44 7.10
CA VAL A 326 14.83 -29.32 6.45
C VAL A 326 15.49 -29.90 5.20
N LYS A 327 14.92 -29.62 4.03
CA LYS A 327 15.63 -29.73 2.75
C LYS A 327 15.97 -28.33 2.28
#